data_AF-A0A554ID74-F1
#
_entry.id   AF-A0A554ID74-F1
#
_cell.length_a   1.000
_cell.length_b   1.000
_cell.length_c   1.000
_cell.angle_alpha   90.00
_cell.angle_beta   90.00
_cell.angle_gamma   90.00
#
_symmetry.space_group_name_H-M   'P 1'
#
loop_
_entity.id
_entity.type
_entity.pdbx_description
1 polymer ?
#
loop_
_entity_poly.entity_id
_entity_poly.type
_entity_poly.pdbx_seq_one_letter_code
_entity_poly.pdbx_strand_id
1 'polypeptide(L)'
;MAKIRLNFPQISRIFNAEPLKRGLKLAVLAVLAGFLALNLFPALPADFLSYERARLAVMLYPEDLSSHLFLAQEYLKRGSLAGVERELLLAQELTEKNPPATSSGVLGAFLSPAKILEKIKNEPQRIKNEISFWEKIIAEKPDYRDAYLQLAILNYQIYENEKAQEFIKKALAFDPNFAPARQLEKLLGP
;
A
#
# COMPACT_ATOMS: atom_id res chain seq x y z
N MET A 1 -14.55 53.72 3.04
CA MET A 1 -16.03 53.71 2.93
C MET A 1 -16.42 54.39 1.62
N ALA A 2 -16.93 53.66 0.63
CA ALA A 2 -17.42 54.25 -0.62
C ALA A 2 -18.83 53.71 -0.90
N LYS A 3 -19.82 54.61 -0.86
CA LYS A 3 -21.23 54.35 -1.20
C LYS A 3 -21.51 55.00 -2.56
N ILE A 4 -21.89 54.21 -3.56
CA ILE A 4 -22.35 54.72 -4.85
C ILE A 4 -23.84 55.08 -4.70
N ARG A 5 -24.21 56.33 -5.00
CA ARG A 5 -25.61 56.82 -5.01
C ARG A 5 -26.09 56.98 -6.45
N LEU A 6 -27.10 56.21 -6.85
CA LEU A 6 -27.87 56.41 -8.08
C LEU A 6 -29.27 56.90 -7.68
N ASN A 7 -29.65 58.08 -8.15
CA ASN A 7 -30.94 58.72 -7.84
C ASN A 7 -32.01 58.25 -8.84
N PHE A 8 -32.90 57.37 -8.39
CA PHE A 8 -34.20 57.13 -9.04
C PHE A 8 -35.34 57.40 -8.03
N PRO A 9 -36.47 57.98 -8.46
CA PRO A 9 -37.53 58.42 -7.58
C PRO A 9 -38.37 57.24 -7.03
N GLN A 10 -38.44 57.18 -5.70
CA GLN A 10 -39.43 56.48 -4.85
C GLN A 10 -39.40 54.96 -4.62
N ILE A 11 -38.24 54.28 -4.69
CA ILE A 11 -37.98 53.10 -3.83
C ILE A 11 -36.48 53.07 -3.46
N SER A 12 -36.07 53.75 -2.39
CA SER A 12 -34.71 53.60 -1.84
C SER A 12 -34.63 52.34 -0.98
N ARG A 13 -34.71 51.15 -1.59
CA ARG A 13 -34.33 49.91 -0.90
C ARG A 13 -32.81 49.85 -0.86
N ILE A 14 -32.24 50.34 0.23
CA ILE A 14 -30.84 50.12 0.58
C ILE A 14 -30.70 48.63 0.90
N PHE A 15 -30.45 47.79 -0.11
CA PHE A 15 -30.14 46.40 0.15
C PHE A 15 -28.80 46.35 0.88
N ASN A 16 -28.80 45.84 2.11
CA ASN A 16 -27.56 45.55 2.82
C ASN A 16 -26.74 44.59 1.94
N ALA A 17 -25.63 45.08 1.41
CA ALA A 17 -24.76 44.29 0.51
C ALA A 17 -24.02 43.17 1.24
N GLU A 18 -24.01 43.18 2.58
CA GLU A 18 -23.35 42.16 3.39
C GLU A 18 -23.92 40.74 3.24
N PRO A 19 -25.23 40.48 3.43
CA PRO A 19 -25.80 39.15 3.23
C PRO A 19 -25.58 38.64 1.80
N LEU A 20 -25.68 39.51 0.79
CA LEU A 20 -25.44 39.15 -0.61
C LEU A 20 -23.97 38.74 -0.85
N LYS A 21 -23.02 39.50 -0.27
CA LYS A 21 -21.59 39.18 -0.35
C LYS A 21 -21.23 37.90 0.41
N ARG A 22 -21.86 37.63 1.56
CA ARG A 22 -21.67 36.39 2.33
C ARG A 22 -22.23 35.18 1.56
N GLY A 23 -23.41 35.30 0.98
CA GLY A 23 -24.01 34.27 0.13
C GLY A 23 -23.16 33.96 -1.09
N LEU A 24 -22.64 34.98 -1.78
CA LEU A 24 -21.72 34.80 -2.91
C LEU A 24 -20.42 34.11 -2.48
N LYS A 25 -19.83 34.48 -1.34
CA LYS A 25 -18.62 33.82 -0.81
C LYS A 25 -18.86 32.34 -0.50
N LEU A 26 -20.00 32.01 0.12
CA LEU A 26 -20.37 30.61 0.39
C LEU A 26 -20.59 29.82 -0.90
N ALA A 27 -21.24 30.43 -1.90
CA ALA A 27 -21.42 29.80 -3.21
C ALA A 27 -20.08 29.53 -3.90
N VAL A 28 -19.17 30.50 -3.89
CA VAL A 28 -17.81 30.32 -4.43
C VAL A 28 -17.06 29.21 -3.68
N LEU A 29 -17.10 29.19 -2.35
CA LEU A 29 -16.49 28.14 -1.54
C LEU A 29 -17.09 26.76 -1.83
N ALA A 30 -18.41 26.66 -2.01
CA ALA A 30 -19.08 25.40 -2.34
C ALA A 30 -18.67 24.88 -3.73
N VAL A 31 -18.57 25.77 -4.73
CA VAL A 31 -18.06 25.42 -6.06
C VAL A 31 -16.60 24.96 -5.98
N LEU A 32 -15.76 25.67 -5.22
CA LEU A 32 -14.34 25.33 -5.04
C LEU A 32 -14.17 23.99 -4.32
N ALA A 33 -14.97 23.72 -3.30
CA ALA A 33 -15.03 22.43 -2.61
C ALA A 33 -15.51 21.31 -3.54
N GLY A 34 -16.49 21.59 -4.40
CA GLY A 34 -16.96 20.65 -5.43
C GLY A 34 -15.87 20.31 -6.45
N PHE A 35 -15.15 21.31 -6.95
CA PHE A 35 -13.99 21.09 -7.81
C PHE A 35 -12.88 20.29 -7.10
N LEU A 36 -12.60 20.60 -5.84
CA LEU A 36 -11.59 19.89 -5.05
C LEU A 36 -11.99 18.42 -4.82
N ALA A 37 -13.27 18.16 -4.53
CA ALA A 37 -13.81 16.81 -4.42
C ALA A 37 -13.76 16.04 -5.75
N LEU A 38 -14.09 16.68 -6.88
CA LEU A 38 -13.99 16.09 -8.22
C LEU A 38 -12.54 15.80 -8.62
N ASN A 39 -11.58 16.61 -8.18
CA ASN A 39 -10.16 16.39 -8.44
C ASN A 39 -9.56 15.30 -7.53
N LEU A 40 -10.12 15.10 -6.32
CA LEU A 40 -9.72 14.02 -5.40
C LEU A 40 -10.41 12.68 -5.69
N PHE A 41 -11.57 12.68 -6.35
CA PHE A 41 -12.29 11.46 -6.71
C PHE A 41 -11.46 10.46 -7.56
N PRO A 42 -10.72 10.89 -8.61
CA PRO A 42 -9.79 9.99 -9.32
C PRO A 42 -8.53 9.64 -8.51
N ALA A 43 -8.31 10.25 -7.34
CA ALA A 43 -7.17 9.99 -6.47
C ALA A 43 -7.45 8.94 -5.39
N LEU A 44 -8.65 8.33 -5.36
CA LEU A 44 -8.83 7.10 -4.58
C LEU A 44 -7.91 6.03 -5.17
N PRO A 45 -6.92 5.53 -4.42
CA PRO A 45 -6.01 4.52 -4.94
C PRO A 45 -6.86 3.32 -5.36
N ALA A 46 -6.61 2.80 -6.58
CA ALA A 46 -7.32 1.63 -7.09
C ALA A 46 -7.29 0.45 -6.08
N ASP A 47 -6.22 0.39 -5.29
CA ASP A 47 -5.99 -0.56 -4.20
C ASP A 47 -7.01 -0.47 -3.05
N PHE A 48 -7.60 0.71 -2.80
CA PHE A 48 -8.65 0.88 -1.80
C PHE A 48 -9.96 0.24 -2.26
N LEU A 49 -10.36 0.51 -3.50
CA LEU A 49 -11.58 -0.04 -4.07
C LEU A 49 -11.49 -1.56 -4.28
N SER A 50 -10.32 -2.10 -4.63
CA SER A 50 -10.12 -3.55 -4.80
C SER A 50 -10.27 -4.30 -3.47
N TYR A 51 -9.69 -3.78 -2.39
CA TYR A 51 -9.81 -4.36 -1.06
C TYR A 51 -11.25 -4.40 -0.56
N GLU A 52 -11.97 -3.27 -0.65
CA GLU A 52 -13.38 -3.25 -0.20
C GLU A 52 -14.25 -4.17 -1.04
N ARG A 53 -14.01 -4.28 -2.35
CA ARG A 53 -14.68 -5.27 -3.20
C ARG A 53 -14.38 -6.70 -2.77
N ALA A 54 -13.12 -7.02 -2.46
CA ALA A 54 -12.73 -8.34 -2.00
C ALA A 54 -13.38 -8.69 -0.66
N ARG A 55 -13.40 -7.74 0.26
CA ARG A 55 -14.04 -7.89 1.58
C ARG A 55 -15.55 -8.11 1.44
N LEU A 56 -16.21 -7.33 0.59
CA LEU A 56 -17.64 -7.51 0.31
C LEU A 56 -17.93 -8.85 -0.38
N ALA A 57 -17.06 -9.31 -1.29
CA ALA A 57 -17.23 -10.61 -1.95
C ALA A 57 -17.26 -11.75 -0.94
N VAL A 58 -16.35 -11.75 0.04
CA VAL A 58 -16.35 -12.75 1.13
C VAL A 58 -17.59 -12.63 2.02
N MET A 59 -18.08 -11.42 2.28
CA MET A 59 -19.32 -11.23 3.06
C MET A 59 -20.57 -11.75 2.34
N LEU A 60 -20.63 -11.58 1.02
CA LEU A 60 -21.76 -12.01 0.19
C LEU A 60 -21.71 -13.52 -0.11
N TYR A 61 -20.51 -14.06 -0.29
CA TYR A 61 -20.25 -15.43 -0.68
C TYR A 61 -19.21 -16.08 0.25
N PRO A 62 -19.57 -16.38 1.51
CA PRO A 62 -18.62 -16.88 2.52
C PRO A 62 -18.14 -18.31 2.31
N GLU A 63 -18.77 -19.07 1.41
CA GLU A 63 -18.35 -20.44 1.06
C GLU A 63 -17.65 -20.48 -0.32
N ASP A 64 -17.48 -19.33 -0.98
CA ASP A 64 -16.78 -19.25 -2.27
C ASP A 64 -15.26 -19.15 -2.08
N LEU A 65 -14.54 -20.16 -2.55
CA LEU A 65 -13.09 -20.22 -2.54
C LEU A 65 -12.45 -19.00 -3.23
N SER A 66 -13.02 -18.57 -4.36
CA SER A 66 -12.45 -17.51 -5.18
C SER A 66 -12.44 -16.18 -4.44
N SER A 67 -13.49 -15.89 -3.68
CA SER A 67 -13.62 -14.70 -2.84
C SER A 67 -12.54 -14.63 -1.75
N HIS A 68 -12.28 -15.75 -1.06
CA HIS A 68 -11.19 -15.83 -0.07
C HIS A 68 -9.81 -15.67 -0.69
N LEU A 69 -9.56 -16.31 -1.83
CA LEU A 69 -8.29 -16.16 -2.56
C LEU A 69 -8.06 -14.73 -3.05
N PHE A 70 -9.11 -14.06 -3.51
CA PHE A 70 -9.03 -12.68 -3.94
C PHE A 70 -8.72 -11.75 -2.76
N LEU A 71 -9.36 -11.94 -1.61
CA LEU A 71 -9.06 -11.17 -0.40
C LEU A 71 -7.63 -11.43 0.12
N ALA A 72 -7.16 -12.67 0.06
CA ALA A 72 -5.77 -13.02 0.38
C ALA A 72 -4.77 -12.28 -0.52
N GLN A 73 -5.03 -12.17 -1.83
CA GLN A 73 -4.19 -11.38 -2.74
C GLN A 73 -4.16 -9.89 -2.39
N GLU A 74 -5.30 -9.32 -1.98
CA GLU A 74 -5.36 -7.92 -1.55
C GLU A 74 -4.60 -7.70 -0.22
N TYR A 75 -4.64 -8.66 0.71
CA TYR A 75 -3.81 -8.60 1.91
C TYR A 75 -2.30 -8.70 1.60
N LEU A 76 -1.91 -9.50 0.60
CA LEU A 76 -0.51 -9.59 0.14
C LEU A 76 -0.01 -8.25 -0.39
N LYS A 77 -0.79 -7.57 -1.26
CA LYS A 77 -0.43 -6.24 -1.79
C LYS A 77 -0.21 -5.21 -0.68
N ARG A 78 -0.92 -5.37 0.43
CA ARG A 78 -0.86 -4.48 1.60
C ARG A 78 0.19 -4.90 2.64
N GLY A 79 0.90 -6.01 2.43
CA GLY A 79 1.90 -6.54 3.37
C GLY A 79 1.33 -7.17 4.64
N SER A 80 0.02 -7.43 4.70
CA SER A 80 -0.64 -8.00 5.89
C SER A 80 -0.60 -9.53 5.88
N LEU A 81 0.55 -10.11 6.26
CA LEU A 81 0.75 -11.57 6.24
C LEU A 81 -0.27 -12.34 7.09
N ALA A 82 -0.64 -11.81 8.26
CA ALA A 82 -1.62 -12.45 9.15
C ALA A 82 -3.02 -12.57 8.50
N GLY A 83 -3.43 -11.56 7.72
CA GLY A 83 -4.69 -11.61 6.97
C GLY A 83 -4.63 -12.66 5.87
N VAL A 84 -3.49 -12.74 5.17
CA VAL A 84 -3.28 -13.74 4.11
C VAL A 84 -3.35 -15.16 4.66
N GLU A 85 -2.63 -15.46 5.74
CA GLU A 85 -2.63 -16.78 6.37
C GLU A 85 -4.05 -17.20 6.77
N ARG A 86 -4.81 -16.30 7.41
CA ARG A 86 -6.19 -16.58 7.81
C ARG A 86 -7.08 -16.92 6.62
N GLU A 87 -7.07 -16.10 5.57
CA GLU A 87 -7.93 -16.33 4.41
C GLU A 87 -7.53 -17.59 3.62
N LEU A 88 -6.23 -17.90 3.55
CA LEU A 88 -5.74 -19.13 2.92
C LEU A 88 -6.08 -20.40 3.71
N LEU A 89 -6.09 -20.33 5.05
CA LEU A 89 -6.54 -21.43 5.90
C LEU A 89 -8.03 -21.71 5.71
N LEU A 90 -8.86 -20.66 5.66
CA LEU A 90 -10.29 -20.79 5.37
C LEU A 90 -10.52 -21.37 3.97
N ALA A 91 -9.78 -20.87 2.97
CA ALA A 91 -9.81 -21.42 1.61
C ALA A 91 -9.45 -22.91 1.58
N GLN A 92 -8.46 -23.34 2.36
CA GLN A 92 -8.10 -24.75 2.48
C GLN A 92 -9.23 -25.58 3.13
N GLU A 93 -9.80 -25.10 4.23
CA GLU A 93 -10.91 -25.77 4.92
C GLU A 93 -12.12 -25.95 3.98
N LEU A 94 -12.45 -24.94 3.17
CA LEU A 94 -13.50 -25.03 2.15
C LEU A 94 -13.19 -26.08 1.08
N THR A 95 -11.93 -26.20 0.64
CA THR A 95 -11.55 -27.26 -0.32
C THR A 95 -11.63 -28.67 0.26
N GLU A 96 -11.38 -28.83 1.56
CA GLU A 96 -11.48 -30.12 2.25
C GLU A 96 -12.94 -30.51 2.53
N LYS A 97 -13.78 -29.53 2.88
CA LYS A 97 -15.22 -29.72 3.15
C LYS A 97 -16.04 -29.98 1.89
N ASN A 98 -15.72 -29.30 0.80
CA ASN A 98 -16.40 -29.42 -0.50
C ASN A 98 -15.36 -29.67 -1.60
N PRO A 99 -14.83 -30.89 -1.74
CA PRO A 99 -13.90 -31.20 -2.82
C PRO A 99 -14.59 -30.91 -4.17
N PRO A 100 -13.98 -30.11 -5.06
CA PRO A 100 -14.61 -29.80 -6.33
C PRO A 100 -14.89 -31.10 -7.10
N ALA A 101 -16.16 -31.35 -7.43
CA ALA A 101 -16.61 -32.61 -8.03
C ALA A 101 -16.04 -32.85 -9.45
N THR A 102 -15.32 -31.88 -10.01
CA THR A 102 -14.62 -32.00 -11.28
C THR A 102 -13.35 -31.15 -11.24
N SER A 103 -12.29 -31.72 -11.80
CA SER A 103 -11.17 -31.02 -12.41
C SER A 103 -11.67 -30.11 -13.55
N SER A 104 -12.45 -29.07 -13.24
CA SER A 104 -12.82 -28.08 -14.23
C SER A 104 -11.57 -27.27 -14.54
N GLY A 105 -10.90 -27.66 -15.63
CA GLY A 105 -9.71 -27.04 -16.16
C GLY A 105 -9.99 -25.63 -16.67
N VAL A 106 -10.17 -24.69 -15.75
CA VAL A 106 -10.09 -23.27 -16.03
C VAL A 106 -9.09 -22.68 -15.03
N LEU A 107 -7.89 -22.41 -15.58
CA LEU A 107 -6.73 -21.71 -15.02
C LEU A 107 -5.71 -22.59 -14.28
N GLY A 108 -4.79 -23.17 -15.08
CA GLY A 108 -3.59 -23.89 -14.65
C GLY A 108 -2.52 -23.02 -13.97
N ALA A 109 -2.88 -22.25 -12.94
CA ALA A 109 -1.93 -21.48 -12.14
C ALA A 109 -2.32 -21.33 -10.65
N PHE A 110 -3.40 -21.96 -10.17
CA PHE A 110 -3.66 -21.98 -8.73
C PHE A 110 -2.74 -22.99 -8.05
N LEU A 111 -1.59 -22.51 -7.58
CA LEU A 111 -0.91 -23.14 -6.45
C LEU A 111 -1.98 -23.43 -5.39
N SER A 112 -2.05 -24.65 -4.86
CA SER A 112 -3.01 -24.97 -3.80
C SER A 112 -2.87 -23.95 -2.67
N PRO A 113 -3.96 -23.55 -1.97
CA PRO A 113 -3.86 -22.60 -0.86
C PRO A 113 -2.77 -22.98 0.14
N ALA A 114 -2.61 -24.29 0.40
CA ALA A 114 -1.53 -24.86 1.21
C ALA A 114 -0.11 -24.56 0.67
N LYS A 115 0.11 -24.68 -0.65
CA LYS A 115 1.42 -24.39 -1.28
C LYS A 115 1.71 -22.88 -1.31
N ILE A 116 0.67 -22.06 -1.44
CA ILE A 116 0.79 -20.60 -1.29
C ILE A 116 1.19 -20.25 0.14
N LEU A 117 0.55 -20.86 1.13
CA LEU A 117 0.85 -20.67 2.55
C LEU A 117 2.28 -21.14 2.89
N GLU A 118 2.70 -22.30 2.40
CA GLU A 118 4.07 -22.79 2.55
C GLU A 118 5.09 -21.80 1.99
N LYS A 119 4.86 -21.31 0.77
CA LYS A 119 5.73 -20.29 0.17
C LYS A 119 5.77 -19.02 1.03
N ILE A 120 4.62 -18.49 1.41
CA ILE A 120 4.52 -17.24 2.19
C ILE A 120 5.17 -17.37 3.57
N LYS A 121 5.02 -18.51 4.24
CA LYS A 121 5.66 -18.76 5.53
C LYS A 121 7.18 -18.90 5.39
N ASN A 122 7.63 -19.51 4.30
CA ASN A 122 9.04 -19.76 4.05
C ASN A 122 9.79 -18.53 3.54
N GLU A 123 9.17 -17.60 2.82
CA GLU A 123 9.83 -16.37 2.32
C GLU A 123 10.46 -15.50 3.44
N PRO A 124 9.72 -15.02 4.46
CA PRO A 124 10.30 -14.22 5.54
C PRO A 124 11.25 -15.03 6.41
N GLN A 125 11.00 -16.34 6.58
CA GLN A 125 11.93 -17.21 7.31
C GLN A 125 13.25 -17.38 6.56
N ARG A 126 13.20 -17.51 5.23
CA ARG A 126 14.36 -17.59 4.36
C ARG A 126 15.16 -16.30 4.43
N ILE A 127 14.51 -15.14 4.32
CA ILE A 127 15.18 -13.84 4.43
C ILE A 127 15.82 -13.67 5.82
N LYS A 128 15.13 -14.06 6.91
CA LYS A 128 15.71 -14.03 8.27
C LYS A 128 16.94 -14.94 8.41
N ASN A 129 16.89 -16.15 7.84
CA ASN A 129 18.04 -17.05 7.85
C ASN A 129 19.22 -16.47 7.06
N GLU A 130 18.93 -15.80 5.94
CA GLU A 130 19.93 -15.16 5.11
C GLU A 130 20.56 -13.94 5.80
N ILE A 131 19.76 -13.12 6.49
CA ILE A 131 20.26 -12.04 7.36
C ILE A 131 21.22 -12.60 8.41
N SER A 132 20.84 -13.67 9.12
CA SER A 132 21.71 -14.28 10.13
C SER A 132 23.02 -14.83 9.54
N PHE A 133 22.98 -15.36 8.32
CA PHE A 133 24.19 -15.81 7.62
C PHE A 133 25.13 -14.64 7.31
N TRP A 134 24.62 -13.53 6.78
CA TRP A 134 25.43 -12.34 6.48
C TRP A 134 25.92 -11.62 7.75
N GLU A 135 25.15 -11.61 8.84
CA GLU A 135 25.60 -11.09 10.14
C GLU A 135 26.80 -11.87 10.68
N LYS A 136 26.81 -13.21 10.53
CA LYS A 136 27.98 -14.03 10.89
C LYS A 136 29.20 -13.70 10.03
N ILE A 137 29.01 -13.49 8.73
CA ILE A 137 30.10 -13.09 7.82
C ILE A 137 30.70 -11.76 8.25
N ILE A 138 29.90 -10.78 8.65
CA ILE A 138 30.40 -9.48 9.11
C ILE A 138 31.12 -9.61 10.46
N ALA A 139 30.70 -10.53 11.33
CA ALA A 139 31.41 -10.80 12.57
C ALA A 139 32.81 -11.38 12.33
N GLU A 140 32.99 -12.19 11.28
CA GLU A 140 34.30 -12.75 10.89
C GLU A 140 35.13 -11.77 10.03
N LYS A 141 34.47 -10.98 9.17
CA LYS A 141 35.07 -10.05 8.21
C LYS A 141 34.35 -8.70 8.25
N PRO A 142 34.68 -7.85 9.23
CA PRO A 142 33.98 -6.59 9.44
C PRO A 142 34.22 -5.55 8.34
N ASP A 143 35.22 -5.74 7.49
CA ASP A 143 35.59 -4.91 6.34
C ASP A 143 34.93 -5.36 5.01
N TYR A 144 34.13 -6.43 5.03
CA TYR A 144 33.51 -6.97 3.83
C TYR A 144 32.28 -6.17 3.40
N ARG A 145 32.52 -5.09 2.65
CA ARG A 145 31.48 -4.16 2.13
C ARG A 145 30.30 -4.86 1.44
N ASP A 146 30.55 -5.96 0.72
CA ASP A 146 29.51 -6.66 -0.05
C ASP A 146 28.51 -7.35 0.90
N ALA A 147 28.95 -7.82 2.08
CA ALA A 147 28.03 -8.36 3.08
C ALA A 147 27.10 -7.28 3.65
N TYR A 148 27.59 -6.05 3.85
CA TYR A 148 26.74 -4.93 4.25
C TYR A 148 25.71 -4.59 3.16
N LEU A 149 26.08 -4.66 1.87
CA LEU A 149 25.12 -4.49 0.78
C LEU A 149 24.05 -5.59 0.79
N GLN A 150 24.43 -6.85 0.99
CA GLN A 150 23.47 -7.95 1.04
C GLN A 150 22.51 -7.78 2.23
N LEU A 151 23.02 -7.40 3.40
CA LEU A 151 22.15 -7.05 4.54
C LEU A 151 21.22 -5.88 4.21
N ALA A 152 21.69 -4.84 3.53
CA ALA A 152 20.82 -3.74 3.13
C ALA A 152 19.67 -4.19 2.21
N ILE A 153 19.99 -5.02 1.20
CA ILE A 153 18.99 -5.57 0.27
C ILE A 153 17.98 -6.45 1.01
N LEU A 154 18.44 -7.33 1.89
CA LEU A 154 17.57 -8.23 2.65
C LEU A 154 16.68 -7.47 3.63
N ASN A 155 17.21 -6.44 4.30
CA ASN A 155 16.41 -5.58 5.19
C ASN A 155 15.39 -4.75 4.40
N TYR A 156 15.74 -4.30 3.19
CA TYR A 156 14.79 -3.65 2.29
C TYR A 156 13.63 -4.58 1.88
N GLN A 157 13.92 -5.86 1.63
CA GLN A 157 12.90 -6.85 1.26
C GLN A 157 11.88 -7.14 2.38
N ILE A 158 12.27 -6.98 3.65
CA ILE A 158 11.37 -7.11 4.80
C ILE A 158 10.79 -5.76 5.27
N TYR A 159 10.89 -4.72 4.43
CA TYR A 159 10.40 -3.37 4.70
C TYR A 159 11.06 -2.69 5.91
N GLU A 160 12.23 -3.16 6.34
CA GLU A 160 13.05 -2.54 7.39
C GLU A 160 14.00 -1.50 6.77
N ASN A 161 13.42 -0.43 6.22
CA ASN A 161 14.15 0.61 5.49
C ASN A 161 15.21 1.33 6.34
N GLU A 162 14.94 1.53 7.64
CA GLU A 162 15.91 2.18 8.55
C GLU A 162 17.20 1.36 8.68
N LYS A 163 17.07 0.05 8.90
CA LYS A 163 18.22 -0.86 8.94
C LYS A 163 18.90 -0.96 7.59
N ALA A 164 18.13 -0.99 6.51
CA ALA A 164 18.69 -1.00 5.16
C ALA A 164 19.58 0.22 4.90
N GLN A 165 19.13 1.43 5.28
CA GLN A 165 19.92 2.65 5.19
C GLN A 165 21.17 2.61 6.07
N GLU A 166 21.10 2.06 7.29
CA GLU A 166 22.26 1.91 8.16
C GLU A 166 23.34 1.03 7.51
N PHE A 167 22.94 -0.11 6.94
CA PHE A 167 23.88 -1.01 6.26
C PHE A 167 24.45 -0.42 4.97
N ILE A 168 23.69 0.37 4.21
CA ILE A 168 24.19 1.12 3.05
C ILE A 168 25.27 2.12 3.47
N LYS A 169 25.03 2.88 4.54
CA LYS A 169 26.01 3.83 5.09
C LYS A 169 27.30 3.11 5.50
N LYS A 170 27.20 1.94 6.13
CA LYS A 170 28.37 1.11 6.46
C LYS A 170 29.11 0.63 5.22
N ALA A 171 28.40 0.14 4.19
CA ALA A 171 29.02 -0.27 2.92
C ALA A 171 29.78 0.88 2.24
N LEU A 172 29.18 2.08 2.20
CA LEU A 172 29.79 3.29 1.63
C LEU A 172 30.92 3.87 2.50
N ALA A 173 30.93 3.61 3.81
CA ALA A 173 32.05 3.99 4.67
C ALA A 173 33.33 3.22 4.32
N PHE A 174 33.20 1.94 3.93
CA PHE A 174 34.32 1.13 3.48
C PHE A 174 34.72 1.40 2.03
N ASP A 175 33.74 1.60 1.13
CA ASP A 175 33.99 2.00 -0.25
C ASP A 175 33.01 3.08 -0.68
N PRO A 176 33.42 4.36 -0.57
CA PRO A 176 32.57 5.48 -0.94
C PRO A 176 32.12 5.44 -2.40
N ASN A 177 32.87 4.80 -3.29
CA ASN A 177 32.59 4.71 -4.72
C ASN A 177 31.86 3.42 -5.12
N PHE A 178 31.36 2.65 -4.15
CA PHE A 178 30.66 1.41 -4.42
C PHE A 178 29.32 1.65 -5.13
N ALA A 179 29.32 1.43 -6.45
CA ALA A 179 28.19 1.72 -7.31
C ALA A 179 26.87 1.04 -6.89
N PRO A 180 26.85 -0.25 -6.47
CA PRO A 180 25.61 -0.90 -6.04
C PRO A 180 24.99 -0.25 -4.80
N ALA A 181 25.80 0.10 -3.79
CA ALA A 181 25.30 0.75 -2.58
C ALA A 181 24.76 2.16 -2.88
N ARG A 182 25.44 2.94 -3.74
CA ARG A 182 24.94 4.26 -4.18
C ARG A 182 23.64 4.17 -4.98
N GLN A 183 23.47 3.13 -5.79
CA GLN A 183 22.23 2.89 -6.51
C GLN A 183 21.10 2.56 -5.54
N LEU A 184 21.36 1.70 -4.55
CA LEU A 184 20.38 1.34 -3.52
C LEU A 184 20.00 2.53 -2.63
N GLU A 185 20.97 3.38 -2.28
CA GLU A 185 20.74 4.63 -1.55
C GLU A 185 19.79 5.57 -2.30
N LYS A 186 19.99 5.75 -3.60
CA LYS A 186 19.10 6.57 -4.45
C LYS A 186 17.68 6.02 -4.53
N LEU A 187 17.52 4.70 -4.49
CA LEU A 187 16.21 4.04 -4.53
C LEU A 187 15.44 4.22 -3.22
N LEU A 188 16.15 4.19 -2.08
CA LEU A 188 15.55 4.32 -0.75
C LEU A 188 15.17 5.77 -0.40
N GLY A 189 15.76 6.75 -1.10
CA GLY A 189 15.55 8.17 -0.81
C GLY A 189 16.19 8.61 0.51
N PRO A 190 16.36 9.92 0.72
CA PRO A 190 16.83 10.48 1.99
C PRO A 190 15.81 10.30 3.13
#